data_AF-A0A7J9ZXM3-F1
#
_entry.id   AF-A0A7J9ZXM3-F1
#
_cell.length_a   1.000
_cell.length_b   1.000
_cell.length_c   1.000
_cell.angle_alpha   90.00
_cell.angle_beta   90.00
_cell.angle_gamma   90.00
#
_symmetry.space_group_name_H-M   'P 1'
#
loop_
_entity.id
_entity.type
_entity.pdbx_description
1 polymer ?
#
loop_
_entity_poly.entity_id
_entity_poly.type
_entity_poly.pdbx_seq_one_letter_code
_entity_poly.pdbx_strand_id
1 'polypeptide(L)' 'MPNQDSMGERVRALRISQRLSQAQLAGSDLSDSYVSLIESGKRVPGPTVVRMLADKLGCSPQFLV' A
#
# COMPACT_ATOMS: atom_id res chain seq x y z
N MET A 1 12.00 3.46 17.16
CA MET A 1 10.83 2.61 16.88
C MET A 1 10.30 3.03 15.52
N PRO A 2 10.18 2.15 14.50
CA PRO A 2 9.49 2.54 13.28
C PRO A 2 8.04 2.88 13.68
N ASN A 3 7.59 4.02 13.19
CA ASN A 3 6.35 4.66 13.58
C ASN A 3 5.21 3.88 12.89
N GLN A 4 4.64 2.90 13.59
CA GLN A 4 3.58 1.98 13.15
C GLN A 4 2.27 2.63 12.67
N ASP A 5 2.27 3.95 12.45
CA ASP A 5 1.10 4.77 12.15
C ASP A 5 1.10 5.36 10.74
N SER A 6 2.11 5.12 9.90
CA SER A 6 2.08 5.61 8.51
C SER A 6 1.31 4.67 7.58
N MET A 7 0.60 5.25 6.59
CA MET A 7 -0.06 4.49 5.52
C MET A 7 0.86 3.43 4.91
N GLY A 8 2.11 3.79 4.61
CA GLY A 8 3.08 2.91 3.96
C GLY A 8 3.34 1.63 4.75
N GLU A 9 3.42 1.74 6.08
CA GLU A 9 3.60 0.60 6.96
C GLU A 9 2.35 -0.29 6.99
N ARG A 10 1.14 0.29 7.01
CA ARG A 10 -0.12 -0.47 6.95
C ARG A 10 -0.28 -1.23 5.63
N VAL A 11 0.02 -0.57 4.50
CA VAL A 11 0.04 -1.20 3.17
C VAL A 11 1.02 -2.38 3.15
N ARG A 12 2.24 -2.17 3.64
CA ARG A 12 3.28 -3.21 3.72
C ARG A 12 2.85 -4.38 4.58
N ALA A 13 2.28 -4.12 5.76
CA ALA A 13 1.83 -5.14 6.70
C ALA A 13 0.74 -6.02 6.09
N LEU A 14 -0.29 -5.40 5.49
CA LEU A 14 -1.36 -6.14 4.80
C LEU A 14 -0.81 -6.94 3.62
N ARG A 15 0.07 -6.36 2.80
CA ARG A 15 0.69 -7.04 1.67
C ARG A 15 1.44 -8.30 2.11
N ILE A 16 2.26 -8.20 3.16
CA ILE A 16 3.02 -9.34 3.70
C ILE A 16 2.08 -10.39 4.31
N SER A 17 1.03 -9.97 5.03
CA SER A 17 0.04 -10.89 5.60
C SER A 17 -0.66 -11.75 4.53
N GLN A 18 -0.83 -11.19 3.33
CA GLN A 18 -1.42 -11.84 2.16
C GLN A 18 -0.38 -12.52 1.26
N ARG A 19 0.90 -12.52 1.66
CA ARG A 19 2.03 -13.10 0.90
C ARG A 19 2.18 -12.55 -0.53
N LEU A 20 1.83 -11.29 -0.73
CA LEU A 20 1.95 -10.60 -2.01
C LEU A 20 3.32 -9.94 -2.15
N SER A 21 3.90 -9.98 -3.35
CA SER A 21 5.03 -9.11 -3.72
C SER A 21 4.54 -7.70 -4.05
N GLN A 22 5.45 -6.72 -4.08
CA GLN A 22 5.11 -5.35 -4.47
C GLN A 22 4.55 -5.29 -5.90
N ALA A 23 5.11 -6.09 -6.83
CA ALA A 23 4.61 -6.22 -8.19
C ALA A 23 3.20 -6.85 -8.24
N GLN A 24 2.92 -7.84 -7.38
CA GLN A 24 1.58 -8.44 -7.30
C GLN A 24 0.54 -7.46 -6.73
N LEU A 25 0.90 -6.67 -5.72
CA LEU A 25 0.03 -5.60 -5.22
C LEU A 25 -0.17 -4.50 -6.27
N ALA A 26 0.89 -4.14 -7.00
CA ALA A 26 0.82 -3.14 -8.06
C ALA A 26 -0.12 -3.58 -9.18
N GLY A 27 -0.01 -4.84 -9.63
CA GLY A 27 -0.78 -5.39 -10.73
C GLY A 27 -0.53 -4.63 -12.04
N SER A 28 -1.58 -4.42 -12.82
CA SER A 28 -1.52 -3.63 -14.07
C SER A 28 -1.64 -2.13 -13.88
N ASP A 29 -2.13 -1.68 -12.72
CA ASP A 29 -2.57 -0.30 -12.50
C ASP A 29 -1.43 0.59 -11.97
N LEU A 30 -0.46 -0.01 -11.31
CA LEU A 30 0.67 0.65 -10.66
C LEU A 30 1.97 -0.05 -11.03
N SER A 31 3.11 0.61 -10.77
CA SER A 31 4.42 -0.04 -10.79
C SER A 31 4.81 -0.54 -9.40
N ASP A 32 5.58 -1.63 -9.35
CA ASP A 32 6.21 -2.16 -8.14
C ASP A 32 7.03 -1.10 -7.41
N SER A 33 7.74 -0.27 -8.17
CA SER A 33 8.54 0.86 -7.67
C SER A 33 7.67 1.92 -7.01
N TYR A 34 6.47 2.19 -7.55
CA TYR A 34 5.54 3.13 -6.94
C TYR A 34 4.97 2.59 -5.62
N VAL A 35 4.65 1.30 -5.55
CA VAL A 35 4.27 0.63 -4.29
C VAL A 35 5.40 0.72 -3.27
N SER A 36 6.64 0.50 -3.68
CA SER A 36 7.82 0.64 -2.80
C SER A 36 7.99 2.06 -2.23
N LEU A 37 7.73 3.10 -3.04
CA LEU A 37 7.75 4.49 -2.59
C LEU A 37 6.64 4.78 -1.56
N ILE A 38 5.47 4.19 -1.72
CA ILE A 38 4.37 4.30 -0.76
C ILE A 38 4.74 3.59 0.55
N GLU A 39 5.21 2.35 0.47
CA GLU A 39 5.60 1.55 1.65
C GLU A 39 6.75 2.17 2.44
N SER A 40 7.63 2.93 1.80
CA SER A 40 8.72 3.66 2.45
C SER A 40 8.34 5.05 2.93
N GLY A 41 7.08 5.47 2.77
CA GLY A 41 6.59 6.79 3.15
C GLY A 41 7.13 7.93 2.28
N LYS A 42 7.90 7.63 1.22
CA LYS A 42 8.46 8.62 0.30
C LYS A 42 7.42 9.23 -0.62
N ARG A 43 6.24 8.59 -0.76
CA ARG A 43 5.16 9.09 -1.59
C ARG A 43 3.81 8.88 -0.92
N VAL A 44 3.02 9.95 -0.85
CA VAL A 44 1.62 9.91 -0.44
C VAL A 44 0.77 9.76 -1.70
N PRO A 45 0.07 8.63 -1.88
CA PRO A 45 -0.78 8.41 -3.03
C PRO A 45 -2.09 9.23 -2.93
N GLY A 46 -2.63 9.61 -4.08
CA GLY A 46 -3.93 10.29 -4.13
C GLY A 46 -5.11 9.36 -3.83
N PRO A 47 -6.32 9.89 -3.58
CA PRO A 47 -7.49 9.12 -3.14
C PRO A 47 -7.85 7.92 -4.01
N THR A 48 -7.69 8.06 -5.34
CA THR A 48 -7.93 6.98 -6.31
C THR A 48 -7.00 5.80 -6.08
N VAL A 49 -5.71 6.06 -5.85
CA VAL A 49 -4.71 5.02 -5.60
C VAL A 49 -4.93 4.38 -4.23
N VAL A 50 -5.30 5.17 -3.21
CA VAL A 50 -5.65 4.62 -1.89
C VAL A 50 -6.80 3.63 -2.01
N ARG A 51 -7.83 3.96 -2.80
CA ARG A 51 -8.96 3.05 -3.05
C ARG A 51 -8.51 1.78 -3.76
N MET A 52 -7.71 1.88 -4.82
CA MET A 52 -7.19 0.70 -5.52
C MET A 52 -6.36 -0.21 -4.62
N LEU A 53 -5.49 0.36 -3.78
CA LEU A 53 -4.70 -0.42 -2.82
C LEU A 53 -5.60 -1.08 -1.78
N ALA A 54 -6.59 -0.36 -1.26
CA ALA A 54 -7.54 -0.90 -0.29
C ALA A 54 -8.36 -2.05 -0.87
N ASP A 55 -8.86 -1.91 -2.10
CA ASP A 55 -9.61 -2.95 -2.80
C ASP A 55 -8.75 -4.21 -3.02
N LYS A 56 -7.49 -4.05 -3.43
CA LYS A 56 -6.55 -5.17 -3.61
C LYS A 56 -6.15 -5.83 -2.31
N LEU A 57 -6.07 -5.06 -1.22
CA LEU A 57 -5.72 -5.56 0.11
C LEU A 57 -6.94 -6.00 0.93
N GLY A 58 -8.16 -5.89 0.39
CA GLY A 58 -9.39 -6.28 1.08
C GLY A 58 -9.66 -5.47 2.34
N CYS A 59 -9.27 -4.19 2.38
CA CYS A 59 -9.51 -3.29 3.51
C CYS A 59 -10.26 -2.02 3.08
N SER A 60 -10.66 -1.18 4.03
CA SER A 60 -11.26 0.11 3.70
C SER A 60 -10.17 1.14 3.38
N PRO A 61 -10.40 2.09 2.45
CA PRO A 61 -9.45 3.18 2.20
C PRO A 61 -9.13 3.99 3.47
N GLN A 62 -10.11 4.12 4.37
CA GLN A 62 -9.99 4.81 5.67
C GLN A 62 -8.99 4.13 6.61
N PHE A 63 -8.78 2.82 6.48
CA PHE A 63 -7.78 2.10 7.26
C PHE A 63 -6.35 2.46 6.82
N LEU A 64 -6.16 2.80 5.54
CA LEU A 64 -4.85 3.12 5.00
C LEU A 64 -4.42 4.56 5.29
N VAL A 65 -5.36 5.51 5.42
CA VAL A 65 -5.06 6.94 5.71
C VAL A 65 -4.87 7.24 7.19
#